data_AF-A0A6P5S5A3-F1
#
_entry.id   AF-A0A6P5S5A3-F1
#
_cell.length_a   1.000
_cell.length_b   1.000
_cell.length_c   1.000
_cell.angle_alpha   90.00
_cell.angle_beta   90.00
_cell.angle_gamma   90.00
#
_symmetry.space_group_name_H-M   'P 1'
#
loop_
_entity.id
_entity.type
_entity.pdbx_description
1 polymer ?
#
loop_
_entity_poly.entity_id
_entity_poly.type
_entity_poly.pdbx_seq_one_letter_code
_entity_poly.pdbx_strand_id
1 'polypeptide(L)'
;MPAIVCGKRSSIFEENSLSSSSPPVSSSSKRIRFSSSPVRFSPPTPAPTSFASHLIDHLRAIFPDMDNQLLERALEECGDDLDSAIRSLNELRLSSAAGKSNVASEANVQLQSQGSAATNGEVAVTDDPSGLNNLPKDGADWVELVVREMMSASNMDDAKARASRVLEALEKSISGRATAEAAQSFHQENMMLKEQLEVLIQENTILKRAVSTQYERQKEYEDRGQELQHLKQLVAQYQEQLRTLEVNNYALTMHLKQAQQSSSIPGRFHPDVF
;
A
#
# COMPACT_ATOMS: atom_id res chain seq x y z
N MET A 1 -27.23 -29.39 27.18
CA MET A 1 -28.04 -28.80 26.10
C MET A 1 -27.20 -27.86 25.25
N PRO A 2 -26.49 -28.34 24.21
CA PRO A 2 -26.06 -27.51 23.08
C PRO A 2 -26.92 -27.82 21.85
N ALA A 3 -27.38 -26.80 21.12
CA ALA A 3 -28.18 -26.98 19.91
C ALA A 3 -27.29 -26.96 18.66
N ILE A 4 -27.48 -27.92 17.76
CA ILE A 4 -26.91 -27.92 16.40
C ILE A 4 -28.04 -27.57 15.44
N VAL A 5 -27.81 -26.60 14.54
CA VAL A 5 -28.73 -26.29 13.44
C VAL A 5 -27.93 -26.22 12.14
N CYS A 6 -28.11 -27.22 11.28
CA CYS A 6 -27.53 -27.26 9.94
C CYS A 6 -28.63 -27.27 8.87
N GLY A 7 -28.34 -26.62 7.73
CA GLY A 7 -28.84 -26.94 6.39
C GLY A 7 -30.34 -27.20 6.19
N LYS A 8 -31.06 -26.21 5.64
CA LYS A 8 -32.41 -26.40 5.08
C LYS A 8 -32.36 -26.40 3.54
N ARG A 9 -32.73 -27.51 2.91
CA ARG A 9 -32.78 -27.69 1.44
C ARG A 9 -33.94 -28.61 1.03
N SER A 10 -34.98 -28.03 0.45
CA SER A 10 -36.10 -28.63 -0.30
C SER A 10 -37.11 -27.49 -0.60
N SER A 11 -38.08 -27.58 -1.52
CA SER A 11 -38.55 -28.68 -2.39
C SER A 11 -38.95 -28.13 -3.79
N ILE A 12 -39.96 -28.74 -4.44
CA ILE A 12 -40.59 -28.38 -5.74
C ILE A 12 -39.76 -28.84 -6.97
N PHE A 13 -40.26 -29.67 -7.90
CA PHE A 13 -41.62 -30.19 -8.14
C PHE A 13 -41.70 -31.73 -8.09
N GLU A 14 -42.89 -32.27 -7.84
CA GLU A 14 -43.20 -33.71 -7.81
C GLU A 14 -43.99 -34.18 -9.05
N GLU A 15 -43.78 -35.45 -9.45
CA GLU A 15 -44.84 -36.44 -9.81
C GLU A 15 -45.78 -36.18 -11.03
N ASN A 16 -46.27 -37.13 -11.86
CA ASN A 16 -46.19 -38.61 -11.90
C ASN A 16 -46.13 -39.16 -13.35
N SER A 17 -45.59 -40.38 -13.53
CA SER A 17 -46.19 -41.50 -14.28
C SER A 17 -45.14 -42.55 -14.69
N LEU A 18 -45.48 -43.84 -14.54
CA LEU A 18 -44.60 -44.99 -14.81
C LEU A 18 -45.03 -45.74 -16.08
N SER A 19 -44.07 -46.15 -16.93
CA SER A 19 -44.11 -47.42 -17.68
C SER A 19 -42.83 -47.70 -18.47
N SER A 20 -42.57 -48.98 -18.74
CA SER A 20 -41.35 -49.50 -19.40
C SER A 20 -41.59 -49.85 -20.88
N SER A 21 -40.62 -49.58 -21.77
CA SER A 21 -40.16 -50.45 -22.89
C SER A 21 -39.17 -49.71 -23.82
N SER A 22 -38.44 -50.43 -24.70
CA SER A 22 -37.49 -49.89 -25.69
C SER A 22 -37.05 -50.97 -26.71
N PRO A 23 -36.44 -50.63 -27.88
CA PRO A 23 -36.41 -49.36 -28.63
C PRO A 23 -37.25 -49.48 -29.92
N PRO A 24 -36.82 -49.78 -31.19
CA PRO A 24 -35.53 -49.75 -31.90
C PRO A 24 -35.48 -48.91 -33.23
N VAL A 25 -34.27 -48.74 -33.80
CA VAL A 25 -33.90 -48.22 -35.16
C VAL A 25 -34.36 -46.77 -35.55
N SER A 26 -33.65 -45.96 -36.36
CA SER A 26 -32.57 -46.24 -37.33
C SER A 26 -31.43 -45.19 -37.35
N SER A 27 -30.19 -45.70 -37.21
CA SER A 27 -28.96 -45.38 -37.97
C SER A 27 -28.73 -44.00 -38.64
N SER A 28 -27.64 -43.32 -38.22
CA SER A 28 -26.58 -42.85 -39.13
C SER A 28 -25.23 -42.88 -38.39
N SER A 29 -24.09 -42.95 -39.09
CA SER A 29 -22.81 -43.37 -38.48
C SER A 29 -21.54 -42.80 -39.13
N LYS A 30 -20.54 -42.48 -38.28
CA LYS A 30 -19.10 -42.28 -38.56
C LYS A 30 -18.69 -41.14 -39.50
N ARG A 31 -17.88 -40.21 -38.96
CA ARG A 31 -16.44 -40.11 -39.31
C ARG A 31 -15.67 -39.24 -38.33
N ILE A 32 -14.65 -39.82 -37.68
CA ILE A 32 -13.56 -39.05 -37.03
C ILE A 32 -12.51 -38.73 -38.09
N ARG A 33 -12.01 -37.48 -38.11
CA ARG A 33 -10.64 -37.15 -38.51
C ARG A 33 -10.17 -35.94 -37.70
N PHE A 34 -8.92 -36.01 -37.20
CA PHE A 34 -8.20 -34.83 -36.72
C PHE A 34 -7.66 -34.04 -37.93
N SER A 35 -7.54 -32.73 -37.76
CA SER A 35 -6.74 -31.83 -38.62
C SER A 35 -5.96 -30.88 -37.71
N SER A 36 -4.68 -30.67 -38.01
CA SER A 36 -3.72 -30.11 -37.05
C SER A 36 -3.27 -28.69 -37.39
N SER A 37 -3.41 -27.75 -36.46
CA SER A 37 -2.52 -26.59 -36.33
C SER A 37 -2.68 -25.89 -34.97
N PRO A 38 -1.61 -25.58 -34.23
CA PRO A 38 -1.70 -24.81 -32.99
C PRO A 38 -1.70 -23.30 -33.30
N VAL A 39 -2.82 -22.62 -33.09
CA VAL A 39 -2.85 -21.15 -33.03
C VAL A 39 -2.10 -20.71 -31.77
N ARG A 40 -0.87 -20.22 -31.94
CA ARG A 40 -0.13 -19.56 -30.86
C ARG A 40 -0.80 -18.23 -30.55
N PHE A 41 -1.54 -18.18 -29.45
CA PHE A 41 -1.92 -16.92 -28.82
C PHE A 41 -0.69 -16.30 -28.14
N SER A 42 0.09 -15.53 -28.90
CA SER A 42 0.97 -14.53 -28.30
C SER A 42 0.09 -13.43 -27.67
N PRO A 43 0.40 -12.94 -26.46
CA PRO A 43 -0.16 -11.69 -25.97
C PRO A 43 0.19 -10.54 -26.93
N PRO A 44 -0.65 -9.50 -27.06
CA PRO A 44 -0.28 -8.30 -27.80
C PRO A 44 0.87 -7.60 -27.06
N THR A 45 2.02 -7.46 -27.71
CA THR A 45 3.11 -6.61 -27.20
C THR A 45 2.60 -5.16 -27.18
N PRO A 46 2.65 -4.44 -26.05
CA PRO A 46 2.39 -3.01 -26.06
C PRO A 46 3.46 -2.32 -26.92
N ALA A 47 3.05 -1.36 -27.76
CA ALA A 47 4.01 -0.49 -28.42
C ALA A 47 4.66 0.42 -27.35
N PRO A 48 6.00 0.57 -27.33
CA PRO A 48 6.70 1.28 -26.26
C PRO A 48 6.27 2.75 -26.14
N THR A 49 5.81 3.36 -27.24
CA THR A 49 5.39 4.76 -27.32
C THR A 49 4.24 5.13 -26.38
N SER A 50 3.34 4.19 -26.04
CA SER A 50 2.16 4.50 -25.21
C SER A 50 2.44 4.52 -23.70
N PHE A 51 3.59 4.00 -23.25
CA PHE A 51 3.97 4.07 -21.84
C PHE A 51 4.78 5.34 -21.57
N ALA A 52 5.79 5.60 -22.40
CA ALA A 52 6.61 6.82 -22.36
C ALA A 52 5.76 8.11 -22.39
N SER A 53 4.71 8.18 -23.22
CA SER A 53 3.81 9.34 -23.26
C SER A 53 3.15 9.65 -21.91
N HIS A 54 2.72 8.62 -21.16
CA HIS A 54 2.10 8.81 -19.84
C HIS A 54 3.12 9.23 -18.77
N LEU A 55 4.38 8.79 -18.89
CA LEU A 55 5.47 9.23 -18.02
C LEU A 55 5.83 10.70 -18.28
N ILE A 56 5.91 11.11 -19.56
CA ILE A 56 6.17 12.50 -19.96
C ILE A 56 5.04 13.43 -19.49
N ASP A 57 3.77 13.02 -19.64
CA ASP A 57 2.62 13.78 -19.13
C ASP A 57 2.66 13.93 -17.60
N HIS A 58 3.12 12.91 -16.87
CA HIS A 58 3.30 12.97 -15.42
C HIS A 58 4.46 13.89 -15.02
N LEU A 59 5.61 13.82 -15.72
CA LEU A 59 6.73 14.73 -15.53
C LEU A 59 6.34 16.19 -15.81
N ARG A 60 5.52 16.45 -16.83
CA ARG A 60 4.99 17.80 -17.12
C ARG A 60 4.10 18.34 -16.00
N ALA A 61 3.36 17.48 -15.31
CA ALA A 61 2.55 17.88 -14.16
C ALA A 61 3.41 18.23 -12.92
N ILE A 62 4.57 17.58 -12.74
CA ILE A 62 5.52 17.87 -11.66
C ILE A 62 6.39 19.09 -11.99
N PHE A 63 6.72 19.30 -13.27
CA PHE A 63 7.61 20.37 -13.74
C PHE A 63 6.96 21.25 -14.84
N PRO A 64 5.94 22.08 -14.54
CA PRO A 64 5.26 22.89 -15.55
C PRO A 64 6.16 23.90 -16.28
N ASP A 65 7.24 24.34 -15.63
CA ASP A 65 8.18 25.35 -16.15
C ASP A 65 9.31 24.77 -17.01
N MET A 66 9.34 23.44 -17.24
CA MET A 66 10.42 22.76 -17.97
C MET A 66 10.02 22.40 -19.41
N ASP A 67 10.98 22.52 -20.34
CA ASP A 67 10.76 22.15 -21.73
C ASP A 67 10.63 20.63 -21.91
N ASN A 68 9.69 20.23 -22.77
CA ASN A 68 9.35 18.84 -23.05
C ASN A 68 10.56 18.04 -23.55
N GLN A 69 11.45 18.66 -24.36
CA GLN A 69 12.67 18.00 -24.86
C GLN A 69 13.67 17.65 -23.74
N LEU A 70 13.62 18.36 -22.61
CA LEU A 70 14.42 18.04 -21.42
C LEU A 70 13.75 16.95 -20.56
N LEU A 71 12.42 16.93 -20.50
CA LEU A 71 11.66 15.85 -19.84
C LEU A 71 11.82 14.52 -20.59
N GLU A 72 11.72 14.54 -21.92
CA GLU A 72 11.95 13.39 -22.81
C GLU A 72 13.38 12.87 -22.67
N ARG A 73 14.40 13.74 -22.80
CA ARG A 73 15.81 13.33 -22.62
C ARG A 73 16.08 12.76 -21.23
N ALA A 74 15.58 13.38 -20.17
CA ALA A 74 15.81 12.89 -18.81
C ALA A 74 15.18 11.52 -18.57
N LEU A 75 14.05 11.22 -19.24
CA LEU A 75 13.40 9.91 -19.19
C LEU A 75 14.16 8.85 -20.02
N GLU A 76 14.65 9.21 -21.21
CA GLU A 76 15.52 8.35 -22.04
C GLU A 76 16.84 8.02 -21.32
N GLU A 77 17.51 9.02 -20.74
CA GLU A 77 18.76 8.84 -19.97
C GLU A 77 18.55 8.03 -18.69
N CYS A 78 17.34 8.05 -18.10
CA CYS A 78 16.96 7.22 -16.96
C CYS A 78 16.35 5.86 -17.34
N GLY A 79 16.24 5.53 -18.64
CA GLY A 79 15.74 4.23 -19.10
C GLY A 79 14.28 3.95 -18.72
N ASP A 80 13.40 4.94 -18.93
CA ASP A 80 11.98 4.93 -18.54
C ASP A 80 11.70 4.86 -17.02
N ASP A 81 12.71 4.95 -16.14
CA ASP A 81 12.49 5.09 -14.69
C ASP A 81 12.09 6.52 -14.31
N LEU A 82 10.80 6.70 -14.05
CA LEU A 82 10.18 7.94 -13.60
C LEU A 82 10.83 8.51 -12.34
N ASP A 83 11.17 7.68 -11.35
CA ASP A 83 11.72 8.14 -10.08
C ASP A 83 13.14 8.70 -10.25
N SER A 84 13.94 8.10 -11.15
CA SER A 84 15.27 8.62 -11.50
C SER A 84 15.20 9.86 -12.39
N ALA A 85 14.24 9.92 -13.32
CA ALA A 85 14.00 11.13 -14.11
C ALA A 85 13.61 12.33 -13.21
N ILE A 86 12.73 12.12 -12.22
CA ILE A 86 12.36 13.14 -11.23
C ILE A 86 13.58 13.58 -10.40
N ARG A 87 14.48 12.66 -10.01
CA ARG A 87 15.72 13.01 -9.30
C ARG A 87 16.65 13.87 -10.18
N SER A 88 16.91 13.43 -11.41
CA SER A 88 17.77 14.13 -12.38
C SER A 88 17.26 15.54 -12.70
N LEU A 89 15.96 15.70 -12.97
CA LEU A 89 15.35 17.00 -13.27
C LEU A 89 15.37 17.97 -12.06
N ASN A 90 15.25 17.45 -10.83
CA ASN A 90 15.44 18.26 -9.63
C ASN A 90 16.89 18.70 -9.44
N GLU A 91 17.87 17.81 -9.66
CA GLU A 91 19.30 18.16 -9.60
C GLU A 91 19.66 19.21 -10.67
N LEU A 92 19.14 19.07 -11.90
CA LEU A 92 19.32 20.03 -12.97
C LEU A 92 18.72 21.41 -12.63
N ARG A 93 17.53 21.45 -12.00
CA ARG A 93 16.94 22.69 -11.46
C ARG A 93 17.81 23.33 -10.37
N LEU A 94 18.31 22.54 -9.42
CA LEU A 94 19.15 23.02 -8.31
C LEU A 94 20.50 23.54 -8.81
N SER A 95 21.12 22.84 -9.78
CA SER A 95 22.36 23.26 -10.44
C SER A 95 22.17 24.54 -11.26
N SER A 96 21.02 24.68 -11.96
CA SER A 96 20.65 25.92 -12.66
C SER A 96 20.47 27.12 -11.71
N ALA A 97 19.96 26.89 -10.50
CA ALA A 97 19.89 27.91 -9.45
C ALA A 97 21.28 28.24 -8.87
N ALA A 98 22.10 27.23 -8.58
CA ALA A 98 23.46 27.38 -8.07
C ALA A 98 24.37 28.18 -9.04
N GLY A 99 24.16 28.02 -10.36
CA GLY A 99 24.85 28.78 -11.41
C GLY A 99 24.66 30.31 -11.37
N LYS A 100 23.78 30.84 -10.50
CA LYS A 100 23.62 32.28 -10.24
C LYS A 100 24.25 32.77 -8.93
N SER A 101 24.84 31.89 -8.11
CA SER A 101 25.35 32.21 -6.77
C SER A 101 26.84 31.88 -6.61
N ASN A 102 27.68 32.53 -7.42
CA ASN A 102 29.13 32.35 -7.36
C ASN A 102 29.79 33.52 -6.58
N VAL A 103 30.11 33.32 -5.30
CA VAL A 103 31.24 33.93 -4.54
C VAL A 103 31.22 33.47 -3.06
N ALA A 104 32.41 33.15 -2.52
CA ALA A 104 32.74 32.83 -1.12
C ALA A 104 31.97 31.67 -0.46
N SER A 105 32.54 30.48 -0.26
CA SER A 105 33.74 30.09 0.53
C SER A 105 33.49 29.90 2.03
N GLU A 106 34.07 28.81 2.54
CA GLU A 106 33.96 28.29 3.90
C GLU A 106 34.66 29.19 4.94
N ALA A 107 34.12 29.24 6.17
CA ALA A 107 34.88 29.63 7.36
C ALA A 107 34.26 29.04 8.65
N ASN A 108 34.92 28.04 9.23
CA ASN A 108 34.61 27.51 10.56
C ASN A 108 35.24 28.39 11.65
N VAL A 109 34.45 29.01 12.54
CA VAL A 109 34.94 29.54 13.83
C VAL A 109 33.97 29.23 14.98
N GLN A 110 34.38 28.28 15.81
CA GLN A 110 33.81 27.94 17.11
C GLN A 110 34.33 28.92 18.19
N LEU A 111 33.46 29.69 18.87
CA LEU A 111 33.82 30.33 20.15
C LEU A 111 32.67 30.41 21.18
N GLN A 112 32.93 29.76 22.32
CA GLN A 112 32.70 30.19 23.71
C GLN A 112 31.49 31.09 24.07
N SER A 113 30.73 30.63 25.08
CA SER A 113 30.13 31.51 26.08
C SER A 113 30.67 31.11 27.46
N GLN A 114 31.37 32.03 28.14
CA GLN A 114 31.72 31.90 29.55
C GLN A 114 30.66 32.61 30.40
N GLY A 115 30.14 31.92 31.41
CA GLY A 115 29.32 32.57 32.43
C GLY A 115 30.17 33.38 33.40
N SER A 116 29.69 34.57 33.78
CA SER A 116 30.22 35.35 34.91
C SER A 116 29.07 36.07 35.61
N ALA A 117 29.08 36.13 36.94
CA ALA A 117 27.93 36.55 37.75
C ALA A 117 28.31 37.66 38.75
N ALA A 118 27.81 38.87 38.48
CA ALA A 118 27.83 40.06 39.32
C ALA A 118 26.88 41.10 38.67
N THR A 119 26.13 41.97 39.35
CA THR A 119 25.88 42.19 40.79
C THR A 119 24.53 42.91 40.96
N ASN A 120 24.00 42.97 42.19
CA ASN A 120 22.78 43.73 42.54
C ASN A 120 22.91 45.23 42.23
N GLY A 121 21.80 45.93 41.94
CA GLY A 121 21.82 47.39 41.72
C GLY A 121 20.49 48.02 41.28
N GLU A 122 19.48 47.97 42.14
CA GLU A 122 18.15 48.58 41.95
C GLU A 122 18.19 50.08 41.59
N VAL A 123 17.54 50.44 40.48
CA VAL A 123 16.81 51.72 40.33
C VAL A 123 15.52 51.43 39.56
N ALA A 124 14.37 51.68 40.18
CA ALA A 124 13.08 51.55 39.51
C ALA A 124 12.84 52.73 38.56
N VAL A 125 12.60 52.44 37.28
CA VAL A 125 11.86 53.33 36.36
C VAL A 125 10.46 52.75 36.22
N THR A 126 9.44 53.57 36.49
CA THR A 126 8.06 53.12 36.61
C THR A 126 7.38 52.98 35.25
N ASP A 127 7.67 51.90 34.54
CA ASP A 127 6.76 51.41 33.50
C ASP A 127 5.48 50.90 34.18
N ASP A 128 4.41 51.71 34.15
CA ASP A 128 3.07 51.30 34.57
C ASP A 128 2.46 50.35 33.49
N PRO A 129 2.31 49.04 33.75
CA PRO A 129 1.80 48.10 32.76
C PRO A 129 0.27 48.17 32.62
N SER A 130 -0.41 48.93 33.48
CA SER A 130 -1.85 48.79 33.74
C SER A 130 -2.75 49.19 32.56
N GLY A 131 -2.25 49.99 31.61
CA GLY A 131 -3.03 50.47 30.47
C GLY A 131 -3.30 49.44 29.36
N LEU A 132 -2.50 48.36 29.27
CA LEU A 132 -2.45 47.52 28.06
C LEU A 132 -3.61 46.49 27.92
N ASN A 133 -4.44 46.33 28.96
CA ASN A 133 -5.51 45.31 28.99
C ASN A 133 -6.78 45.69 28.22
N ASN A 134 -6.94 46.95 27.77
CA ASN A 134 -8.11 47.44 27.05
C ASN A 134 -7.76 47.97 25.64
N LEU A 135 -6.80 47.32 24.97
CA LEU A 135 -6.32 47.77 23.68
C LEU A 135 -7.38 47.52 22.56
N PRO A 136 -7.63 48.50 21.66
CA PRO A 136 -8.64 48.37 20.62
C PRO A 136 -8.49 47.13 19.73
N LYS A 137 -9.61 46.49 19.40
CA LYS A 137 -9.61 45.21 18.66
C LYS A 137 -9.90 45.38 17.17
N ASP A 138 -10.82 46.29 16.84
CA ASP A 138 -11.19 46.65 15.47
C ASP A 138 -10.54 47.97 15.00
N GLY A 139 -10.45 48.17 13.69
CA GLY A 139 -9.91 49.39 13.08
C GLY A 139 -10.72 50.66 13.38
N ALA A 140 -12.04 50.57 13.55
CA ALA A 140 -12.85 51.74 13.90
C ALA A 140 -12.51 52.28 15.29
N ASP A 141 -12.37 51.39 16.28
CA ASP A 141 -11.96 51.73 17.64
C ASP A 141 -10.59 52.43 17.68
N TRP A 142 -9.64 51.97 16.86
CA TRP A 142 -8.31 52.59 16.71
C TRP A 142 -8.37 53.99 16.10
N VAL A 143 -9.18 54.19 15.06
CA VAL A 143 -9.38 55.52 14.44
C VAL A 143 -10.03 56.48 15.43
N GLU A 144 -11.04 56.03 16.20
CA GLU A 144 -11.65 56.88 17.21
C GLU A 144 -10.66 57.24 18.34
N LEU A 145 -9.82 56.29 18.77
CA LEU A 145 -8.78 56.55 19.77
C LEU A 145 -7.74 57.59 19.30
N VAL A 146 -7.26 57.50 18.05
CA VAL A 146 -6.36 58.50 17.46
C VAL A 146 -7.02 59.87 17.41
N VAL A 147 -8.25 59.96 16.90
CA VAL A 147 -8.98 61.24 16.80
C VAL A 147 -9.24 61.84 18.19
N ARG A 148 -9.61 61.02 19.18
CA ARG A 148 -9.85 61.43 20.57
C ARG A 148 -8.58 61.99 21.24
N GLU A 149 -7.43 61.34 21.07
CA GLU A 149 -6.15 61.81 21.60
C GLU A 149 -5.60 63.04 20.84
N MET A 150 -5.89 63.18 19.55
CA MET A 150 -5.50 64.40 18.81
C MET A 150 -6.38 65.61 19.19
N MET A 151 -7.66 65.40 19.50
CA MET A 151 -8.55 66.48 19.98
C MET A 151 -8.29 66.92 21.42
N SER A 152 -7.63 66.10 22.25
CA SER A 152 -7.23 66.46 23.61
C SER A 152 -5.86 67.15 23.70
N ALA A 153 -5.16 67.31 22.57
CA ALA A 153 -3.81 67.86 22.52
C ALA A 153 -3.77 69.39 22.74
N SER A 154 -2.77 69.86 23.49
CA SER A 154 -2.62 71.29 23.82
C SER A 154 -1.94 72.12 22.72
N ASN A 155 -1.27 71.48 21.76
CA ASN A 155 -0.67 72.10 20.58
C ASN A 155 -0.38 71.04 19.50
N MET A 156 0.09 71.49 18.33
CA MET A 156 0.40 70.63 17.17
C MET A 156 1.46 69.56 17.44
N ASP A 157 2.44 69.81 18.31
CA ASP A 157 3.52 68.86 18.56
C ASP A 157 3.16 67.83 19.64
N ASP A 158 2.33 68.22 20.63
CA ASP A 158 1.62 67.31 21.53
C ASP A 158 0.69 66.36 20.73
N ALA A 159 -0.05 66.89 19.74
CA ALA A 159 -0.91 66.08 18.87
C ALA A 159 -0.11 65.03 18.06
N LYS A 160 1.06 65.40 17.52
CA LYS A 160 1.98 64.47 16.84
C LYS A 160 2.52 63.41 17.80
N ALA A 161 2.95 63.80 19.00
CA ALA A 161 3.50 62.89 19.99
C ALA A 161 2.46 61.86 20.47
N ARG A 162 1.19 62.29 20.65
CA ARG A 162 0.07 61.40 20.95
C ARG A 162 -0.25 60.45 19.81
N ALA A 163 -0.39 60.97 18.59
CA ALA A 163 -0.65 60.15 17.40
C ALA A 163 0.45 59.09 17.21
N SER A 164 1.72 59.47 17.37
CA SER A 164 2.85 58.54 17.29
C SER A 164 2.75 57.43 18.35
N ARG A 165 2.40 57.75 19.60
CA ARG A 165 2.23 56.75 20.67
C ARG A 165 1.09 55.77 20.40
N VAL A 166 -0.04 56.26 19.87
CA VAL A 166 -1.19 55.39 19.52
C VAL A 166 -0.86 54.50 18.31
N LEU A 167 -0.12 55.01 17.32
CA LEU A 167 0.33 54.23 16.18
C LEU A 167 1.39 53.18 16.56
N GLU A 168 2.31 53.50 17.47
CA GLU A 168 3.28 52.54 18.02
C GLU A 168 2.57 51.42 18.82
N ALA A 169 1.51 51.75 19.56
CA ALA A 169 0.67 50.76 20.24
C ALA A 169 -0.12 49.88 19.24
N LEU A 170 -0.58 50.45 18.13
CA LEU A 170 -1.21 49.71 17.02
C LEU A 170 -0.23 48.75 16.35
N GLU A 171 0.99 49.18 16.04
CA GLU A 171 2.05 48.35 15.46
C GLU A 171 2.39 47.16 16.37
N LYS A 172 2.54 47.40 17.68
CA LYS A 172 2.75 46.34 18.67
C LYS A 172 1.54 45.40 18.77
N SER A 173 0.31 45.91 18.67
CA SER A 173 -0.91 45.10 18.64
C SER A 173 -0.99 44.18 17.41
N ILE A 174 -0.72 44.72 16.23
CA ILE A 174 -0.71 43.97 14.96
C ILE A 174 0.39 42.90 14.99
N SER A 175 1.61 43.27 15.36
CA SER A 175 2.76 42.37 15.40
C SER A 175 2.57 41.24 16.41
N GLY A 176 2.06 41.56 17.60
CA GLY A 176 1.71 40.56 18.61
C GLY A 176 0.59 39.62 18.15
N ARG A 177 -0.47 40.17 17.53
CA ARG A 177 -1.60 39.38 17.00
C ARG A 177 -1.14 38.43 15.89
N ALA A 178 -0.41 38.92 14.90
CA ALA A 178 0.11 38.12 13.80
C ALA A 178 1.07 37.02 14.28
N THR A 179 1.93 37.31 15.27
CA THR A 179 2.82 36.31 15.88
C THR A 179 2.04 35.23 16.62
N ALA A 180 1.02 35.61 17.39
CA ALA A 180 0.15 34.67 18.11
C ALA A 180 -0.69 33.80 17.15
N GLU A 181 -1.23 34.39 16.09
CA GLU A 181 -2.00 33.70 15.05
C GLU A 181 -1.14 32.71 14.27
N ALA A 182 0.08 33.09 13.88
CA ALA A 182 1.05 32.19 13.25
C ALA A 182 1.50 31.05 14.18
N ALA A 183 1.68 31.32 15.47
CA ALA A 183 1.99 30.28 16.46
C ALA A 183 0.80 29.32 16.67
N GLN A 184 -0.43 29.84 16.67
CA GLN A 184 -1.65 29.04 16.79
C GLN A 184 -1.89 28.16 15.57
N SER A 185 -1.77 28.70 14.35
CA SER A 185 -1.95 27.94 13.11
C SER A 185 -0.89 26.85 12.96
N PHE A 186 0.39 27.16 13.21
CA PHE A 186 1.46 26.18 13.25
C PHE A 186 1.23 25.08 14.30
N HIS A 187 0.74 25.43 15.50
CA HIS A 187 0.40 24.44 16.52
C HIS A 187 -0.75 23.52 16.08
N GLN A 188 -1.80 24.08 15.48
CA GLN A 188 -2.96 23.33 14.98
C GLN A 188 -2.57 22.38 13.82
N GLU A 189 -1.77 22.86 12.86
CA GLU A 189 -1.21 22.03 11.78
C GLU A 189 -0.32 20.91 12.36
N ASN A 190 0.55 21.23 13.33
CA ASN A 190 1.41 20.25 13.97
C ASN A 190 0.63 19.16 14.75
N MET A 191 -0.55 19.48 15.29
CA MET A 191 -1.45 18.47 15.87
C MET A 191 -2.10 17.60 14.79
N MET A 192 -2.65 18.20 13.72
CA MET A 192 -3.26 17.45 12.60
C MET A 192 -2.25 16.50 11.95
N LEU A 193 -1.01 16.94 11.69
CA LEU A 193 0.03 16.11 11.10
C LEU A 193 0.44 14.95 12.01
N LYS A 194 0.40 15.12 13.34
CA LYS A 194 0.65 14.03 14.30
C LYS A 194 -0.49 13.00 14.32
N GLU A 195 -1.73 13.46 14.29
CA GLU A 195 -2.90 12.58 14.21
C GLU A 195 -2.89 11.74 12.92
N GLN A 196 -2.63 12.36 11.77
CA GLN A 196 -2.47 11.66 10.49
C GLN A 196 -1.32 10.66 10.51
N LEU A 197 -0.17 11.03 11.09
CA LEU A 197 0.99 10.14 11.23
C LEU A 197 0.71 8.96 12.16
N GLU A 198 -0.06 9.15 13.24
CA GLU A 198 -0.47 8.06 14.12
C GLU A 198 -1.44 7.09 13.41
N VAL A 199 -2.42 7.59 12.65
CA VAL A 199 -3.30 6.76 11.81
C VAL A 199 -2.48 5.94 10.81
N LEU A 200 -1.53 6.55 10.09
CA LEU A 200 -0.66 5.85 9.14
C LEU A 200 0.20 4.76 9.81
N ILE A 201 0.65 4.97 11.06
CA ILE A 201 1.37 3.94 11.84
C ILE A 201 0.45 2.77 12.22
N GLN A 202 -0.81 3.05 12.57
CA GLN A 202 -1.80 2.01 12.86
C GLN A 202 -2.14 1.20 11.60
N GLU A 203 -2.40 1.86 10.46
CA GLU A 203 -2.63 1.20 9.18
C GLU A 203 -1.42 0.37 8.72
N ASN A 204 -0.20 0.91 8.82
CA ASN A 204 1.03 0.18 8.51
C ASN A 204 1.20 -1.07 9.38
N THR A 205 0.76 -1.02 10.64
CA THR A 205 0.75 -2.17 11.55
C THR A 205 -0.30 -3.22 11.16
N ILE A 206 -1.49 -2.80 10.70
CA ILE A 206 -2.53 -3.69 10.18
C ILE A 206 -2.05 -4.37 8.88
N LEU A 207 -1.47 -3.61 7.95
CA LEU A 207 -0.90 -4.11 6.70
C LEU A 207 0.22 -5.13 6.94
N LYS A 208 1.16 -4.84 7.86
CA LYS A 208 2.21 -5.79 8.27
C LYS A 208 1.62 -7.12 8.77
N ARG A 209 0.62 -7.08 9.64
CA ARG A 209 -0.07 -8.29 10.13
C ARG A 209 -0.75 -9.06 8.99
N ALA A 210 -1.45 -8.35 8.09
CA ALA A 210 -2.12 -8.96 6.94
C ALA A 210 -1.12 -9.66 6.00
N VAL A 211 0.03 -9.05 5.74
CA VAL A 211 1.12 -9.64 4.94
C VAL A 211 1.71 -10.87 5.62
N SER A 212 2.01 -10.83 6.93
CA SER A 212 2.49 -12.00 7.69
C SER A 212 1.51 -13.17 7.61
N THR A 213 0.23 -12.95 7.88
CA THR A 213 -0.79 -14.00 7.79
C THR A 213 -1.02 -14.50 6.36
N GLN A 214 -0.82 -13.66 5.34
CA GLN A 214 -0.89 -14.11 3.95
C GLN A 214 0.31 -14.98 3.56
N TYR A 215 1.51 -14.65 4.03
CA TYR A 215 2.71 -15.48 3.86
C TYR A 215 2.59 -16.83 4.59
N GLU A 216 2.09 -16.84 5.83
CA GLU A 216 1.81 -18.07 6.59
C GLU A 216 0.86 -19.00 5.83
N ARG A 217 -0.26 -18.47 5.31
CA ARG A 217 -1.21 -19.24 4.48
C ARG A 217 -0.59 -19.74 3.19
N GLN A 218 0.20 -18.92 2.49
CA GLN A 218 0.86 -19.35 1.26
C GLN A 218 1.80 -20.53 1.55
N LYS A 219 2.61 -20.44 2.60
CA LYS A 219 3.48 -21.52 3.03
C LYS A 219 2.68 -22.78 3.37
N GLU A 220 1.57 -22.67 4.11
CA GLU A 220 0.68 -23.83 4.36
C GLU A 220 0.16 -24.48 3.07
N TYR A 221 -0.15 -23.71 2.02
CA TYR A 221 -0.56 -24.28 0.72
C TYR A 221 0.61 -24.95 -0.02
N GLU A 222 1.83 -24.43 0.10
CA GLU A 222 3.04 -25.03 -0.47
C GLU A 222 3.43 -26.33 0.26
N ASP A 223 3.40 -26.34 1.59
CA ASP A 223 3.65 -27.50 2.44
C ASP A 223 2.63 -28.62 2.17
N ARG A 224 1.31 -28.32 2.20
CA ARG A 224 0.24 -29.26 1.82
C ARG A 224 0.34 -29.71 0.36
N GLY A 225 0.88 -28.86 -0.52
CA GLY A 225 1.15 -29.18 -1.92
C GLY A 225 2.21 -30.28 -2.08
N GLN A 226 3.25 -30.26 -1.24
CA GLN A 226 4.28 -31.30 -1.18
C GLN A 226 3.73 -32.60 -0.60
N GLU A 227 2.98 -32.54 0.51
CA GLU A 227 2.31 -33.71 1.11
C GLU A 227 1.39 -34.41 0.09
N LEU A 228 0.61 -33.64 -0.66
CA LEU A 228 -0.31 -34.16 -1.68
C LEU A 228 0.42 -34.79 -2.88
N GLN A 229 1.61 -34.31 -3.24
CA GLN A 229 2.46 -34.95 -4.25
C GLN A 229 3.04 -36.27 -3.73
N HIS A 230 3.56 -36.30 -2.50
CA HIS A 230 4.05 -37.52 -1.86
C HIS A 230 2.95 -38.59 -1.72
N LEU A 231 1.75 -38.21 -1.29
CA LEU A 231 0.58 -39.10 -1.21
C LEU A 231 0.19 -39.67 -2.58
N LYS A 232 0.23 -38.86 -3.66
CA LYS A 232 -0.01 -39.35 -5.03
C LYS A 232 1.02 -40.40 -5.44
N GLN A 233 2.30 -40.19 -5.14
CA GLN A 233 3.36 -41.16 -5.45
C GLN A 233 3.17 -42.48 -4.68
N LEU A 234 2.83 -42.40 -3.39
CA LEU A 234 2.58 -43.58 -2.55
C LEU A 234 1.33 -44.36 -3.02
N VAL A 235 0.26 -43.67 -3.41
CA VAL A 235 -0.94 -44.31 -3.99
C VAL A 235 -0.61 -45.01 -5.31
N ALA A 236 0.17 -44.39 -6.19
CA ALA A 236 0.61 -45.01 -7.44
C ALA A 236 1.47 -46.27 -7.18
N GLN A 237 2.37 -46.22 -6.18
CA GLN A 237 3.18 -47.37 -5.77
C GLN A 237 2.31 -48.53 -5.26
N TYR A 238 1.30 -48.27 -4.42
CA TYR A 238 0.39 -49.32 -3.96
C TYR A 238 -0.49 -49.88 -5.08
N GLN A 239 -0.92 -49.06 -6.05
CA GLN A 239 -1.64 -49.54 -7.25
C GLN A 239 -0.77 -50.46 -8.12
N GLU A 240 0.53 -50.20 -8.24
CA GLU A 240 1.47 -51.06 -8.95
C GLU A 240 1.70 -52.40 -8.21
N GLN A 241 1.85 -52.36 -6.88
CA GLN A 241 1.96 -53.56 -6.05
C GLN A 241 0.69 -54.43 -6.12
N LEU A 242 -0.49 -53.81 -6.09
CA LEU A 242 -1.77 -54.53 -6.21
C LEU A 242 -1.85 -55.27 -7.55
N ARG A 243 -1.58 -54.58 -8.67
CA ARG A 243 -1.59 -55.17 -10.02
C ARG A 243 -0.58 -56.31 -10.16
N THR A 244 0.60 -56.16 -9.54
CA THR A 244 1.63 -57.21 -9.51
C THR A 244 1.14 -58.46 -8.77
N LEU A 245 0.46 -58.29 -7.62
CA LEU A 245 -0.13 -59.39 -6.86
C LEU A 245 -1.31 -60.06 -7.60
N GLU A 246 -2.15 -59.29 -8.29
CA GLU A 246 -3.23 -59.80 -9.14
C GLU A 246 -2.70 -60.70 -10.27
N VAL A 247 -1.68 -60.24 -11.00
CA VAL A 247 -1.03 -61.02 -12.08
C VAL A 247 -0.38 -62.29 -11.53
N ASN A 248 0.31 -62.21 -10.39
CA ASN A 248 0.93 -63.38 -9.74
C ASN A 248 -0.13 -64.39 -9.27
N ASN A 249 -1.24 -63.93 -8.70
CA ASN A 249 -2.33 -64.79 -8.25
C ASN A 249 -3.03 -65.49 -9.43
N TYR A 250 -3.25 -64.77 -10.53
CA TYR A 250 -3.75 -65.35 -11.78
C TYR A 250 -2.81 -66.42 -12.35
N ALA A 251 -1.51 -66.14 -12.42
CA ALA A 251 -0.50 -67.10 -12.89
C ALA A 251 -0.47 -68.37 -12.02
N LEU A 252 -0.45 -68.24 -10.70
CA LEU A 252 -0.53 -69.37 -9.75
C LEU A 252 -1.82 -70.16 -9.94
N THR A 253 -2.97 -69.49 -10.11
CA THR A 253 -4.27 -70.14 -10.36
C THR A 253 -4.28 -70.92 -11.67
N MET A 254 -3.63 -70.40 -12.73
CA MET A 254 -3.50 -71.09 -14.01
C MET A 254 -2.58 -72.32 -13.91
N HIS A 255 -1.43 -72.21 -13.26
CA HIS A 255 -0.53 -73.34 -13.02
C HIS A 255 -1.18 -74.43 -12.15
N LEU A 256 -1.96 -74.06 -11.12
CA LEU A 256 -2.68 -75.01 -10.28
C LEU A 256 -3.72 -75.80 -11.07
N LYS A 257 -4.52 -75.12 -11.92
CA LYS A 257 -5.47 -75.79 -12.83
C LYS A 257 -4.76 -76.71 -13.82
N GLN A 258 -3.64 -76.27 -14.40
CA GLN A 258 -2.85 -77.09 -15.31
C GLN A 258 -2.29 -78.33 -14.61
N ALA A 259 -1.79 -78.21 -13.38
CA ALA A 259 -1.32 -79.32 -12.57
C ALA A 259 -2.44 -80.36 -12.34
N GLN A 260 -3.63 -79.91 -11.90
CA GLN A 260 -4.81 -80.76 -11.68
C GLN A 260 -5.32 -81.45 -12.95
N GLN A 261 -5.17 -80.84 -14.12
CA GLN A 261 -5.52 -81.44 -15.41
C GLN A 261 -4.45 -82.40 -15.92
N SER A 262 -3.17 -82.13 -15.62
CA SER A 262 -2.03 -83.00 -15.96
C SER A 262 -1.88 -84.22 -15.04
N SER A 263 -2.48 -84.19 -13.84
CA SER A 263 -2.49 -85.31 -12.90
C SER A 263 -3.49 -86.39 -13.34
N SER A 264 -3.22 -87.02 -14.48
CA SER A 264 -3.90 -88.23 -14.94
C SER A 264 -3.47 -89.43 -14.09
N ILE A 265 -3.96 -89.47 -12.84
CA ILE A 265 -3.90 -90.63 -11.96
C ILE A 265 -5.30 -91.27 -11.98
N PRO A 266 -5.54 -92.34 -12.76
CA PRO A 266 -6.74 -93.15 -12.63
C PRO A 266 -6.89 -93.63 -11.18
N GLY A 267 -8.11 -93.50 -10.63
CA GLY A 267 -8.34 -93.49 -9.19
C GLY A 267 -7.80 -94.71 -8.42
N ARG A 268 -6.75 -94.48 -7.61
CA ARG A 268 -6.37 -95.31 -6.46
C ARG A 268 -6.02 -94.44 -5.25
N PHE A 269 -7.02 -93.75 -4.72
CA PHE A 269 -7.04 -93.54 -3.28
C PHE A 269 -7.36 -94.89 -2.63
N HIS A 270 -6.52 -95.34 -1.70
CA HIS A 270 -6.83 -96.52 -0.90
C HIS A 270 -7.81 -96.11 0.21
N PRO A 271 -9.02 -96.69 0.29
CA PRO A 271 -9.76 -96.69 1.54
C PRO A 271 -9.05 -97.60 2.55
N ASP A 272 -9.16 -97.22 3.82
CA ASP A 272 -8.90 -98.01 5.02
C ASP A 272 -7.56 -98.77 5.10
N VAL A 273 -6.59 -98.12 5.76
CA VAL A 273 -5.62 -98.79 6.63
C VAL A 273 -5.67 -98.07 7.99
N PHE A 274 -5.68 -98.86 9.07
CA PHE A 274 -5.87 -98.42 10.46
C PHE A 274 -4.67 -97.66 11.02
#